data_AF-A0AA36IV06-F1
#
_entry.id   AF-A0AA36IV06-F1
#
_cell.length_a   1.000
_cell.length_b   1.000
_cell.length_c   1.000
_cell.angle_alpha   90.00
_cell.angle_beta   90.00
_cell.angle_gamma   90.00
#
_symmetry.space_group_name_H-M   'P 1'
#
loop_
_entity.id
_entity.type
_entity.pdbx_description
1 polymer ?
#
loop_
_entity_poly.entity_id
_entity_poly.type
_entity_poly.pdbx_seq_one_letter_code
_entity_poly.pdbx_strand_id
1 'polypeptide(L)'
;MSAGGGGIADKMFPGYKDKVWARLPQGVKEYQVKSANNAFESGLKQHKTWQGYLLAWKDMEAGFAPSQKYRKQAVDWRRQMERGTMHYGRWYEGPKNTDYRPGNTHDRLTADPRAHFTEPEWEERKQYRSWDLMKFGYGLLAIFLGYRVTNEWPVVWCEEKAE
;
A
#
# COMPACT_ATOMS: atom_id res chain seq x y z
N MET A 1 -32.14 -6.49 -19.56
CA MET A 1 -32.34 -6.84 -18.14
C MET A 1 -33.84 -6.86 -17.89
N SER A 2 -34.40 -8.06 -17.68
CA SER A 2 -35.81 -8.24 -17.30
C SER A 2 -35.94 -7.81 -15.83
N ALA A 3 -36.39 -6.57 -15.60
CA ALA A 3 -36.83 -6.14 -14.28
C ALA A 3 -38.14 -6.88 -13.96
N GLY A 4 -38.18 -7.48 -12.77
CA GLY A 4 -39.15 -8.50 -12.39
C GLY A 4 -40.60 -8.04 -12.29
N GLY A 5 -41.47 -9.06 -12.23
CA GLY A 5 -42.76 -9.02 -11.54
C GLY A 5 -43.91 -8.45 -12.36
N GLY A 6 -44.62 -9.36 -13.05
CA GLY A 6 -45.78 -9.09 -13.89
C GLY A 6 -46.78 -8.10 -13.30
N GLY A 7 -47.15 -7.11 -14.12
CA GLY A 7 -48.20 -6.13 -13.82
C GLY A 7 -49.54 -6.80 -13.49
N ILE A 8 -50.44 -6.04 -12.86
CA ILE A 8 -51.75 -6.50 -12.33
C ILE A 8 -52.51 -7.43 -13.28
N ALA A 9 -52.46 -7.18 -14.60
CA ALA A 9 -53.10 -8.02 -15.61
C ALA A 9 -52.57 -9.46 -15.66
N ASP A 10 -51.28 -9.70 -15.40
CA ASP A 10 -50.66 -11.05 -15.39
C ASP A 10 -51.12 -11.86 -14.17
N LYS A 11 -51.43 -11.18 -13.06
CA LYS A 11 -51.95 -11.80 -11.84
C LYS A 11 -53.46 -12.05 -11.92
N MET A 12 -54.21 -11.17 -12.59
CA MET A 12 -55.66 -11.31 -12.78
C MET A 12 -56.02 -12.30 -13.89
N PHE A 13 -55.19 -12.44 -14.93
CA PHE A 13 -55.40 -13.38 -16.03
C PHE A 13 -54.13 -14.17 -16.35
N PRO A 14 -53.82 -15.23 -15.60
CA PRO A 14 -52.63 -16.04 -15.85
C PRO A 14 -52.56 -16.52 -17.32
N GLY A 15 -51.43 -16.29 -17.98
CA GLY A 15 -51.20 -16.70 -19.37
C GLY A 15 -51.95 -15.88 -20.42
N TYR A 16 -52.53 -14.71 -20.08
CA TYR A 16 -53.21 -13.87 -21.07
C TYR A 16 -52.27 -13.43 -22.21
N LYS A 17 -50.99 -13.22 -21.91
CA LYS A 17 -49.95 -12.88 -22.90
C LYS A 17 -49.80 -13.97 -23.96
N ASP A 18 -49.79 -15.24 -23.55
CA ASP A 18 -49.70 -16.37 -24.48
C ASP A 18 -50.97 -16.50 -25.32
N LYS A 19 -52.14 -16.21 -24.75
CA LYS A 19 -53.41 -16.18 -25.48
C LYS A 19 -53.47 -15.05 -26.52
N VAL A 20 -52.97 -13.87 -26.17
CA VAL A 20 -52.84 -12.73 -27.11
C VAL A 20 -51.81 -13.07 -28.18
N TRP A 21 -50.67 -13.62 -27.80
CA TRP A 21 -49.63 -14.09 -28.71
C TRP A 21 -50.14 -15.15 -29.68
N ALA A 22 -50.97 -16.10 -29.22
CA ALA A 22 -51.56 -17.12 -30.06
C ALA A 22 -52.48 -16.53 -31.14
N ARG A 23 -53.24 -15.48 -30.79
CA ARG A 23 -54.21 -14.80 -31.66
C ARG A 23 -53.61 -13.78 -32.63
N LEU A 24 -52.35 -13.38 -32.45
CA LEU A 24 -51.70 -12.45 -33.36
C LEU A 24 -51.52 -13.08 -34.75
N PRO A 25 -51.62 -12.28 -35.84
CA PRO A 25 -51.29 -12.74 -37.18
C PRO A 25 -49.83 -13.20 -37.26
N GLN A 26 -49.56 -14.25 -38.05
CA GLN A 26 -48.22 -14.84 -38.19
C GLN A 26 -47.15 -13.80 -38.53
N GLY A 27 -47.44 -12.86 -39.44
CA GLY A 27 -46.49 -11.79 -39.81
C GLY A 27 -46.13 -10.84 -38.66
N VAL A 28 -47.05 -10.60 -37.71
CA VAL A 28 -46.76 -9.76 -36.53
C VAL A 28 -45.85 -10.51 -35.55
N LYS A 29 -46.06 -11.82 -35.38
CA LYS A 29 -45.19 -12.66 -34.54
C LYS A 29 -43.77 -12.70 -35.08
N GLU A 30 -43.62 -12.94 -36.38
CA GLU A 30 -42.32 -12.95 -37.05
C GLU A 30 -41.61 -11.61 -36.95
N TYR A 31 -42.33 -10.50 -37.11
CA TYR A 31 -41.76 -9.16 -36.93
C TYR A 31 -41.27 -8.93 -35.51
N GLN A 32 -42.05 -9.27 -34.48
CA GLN A 32 -41.63 -9.07 -33.09
C GLN A 32 -40.42 -9.94 -32.72
N VAL A 33 -40.40 -11.22 -33.15
CA VAL A 33 -39.24 -12.11 -32.94
C VAL A 33 -38.00 -11.58 -33.67
N LYS A 34 -38.14 -11.18 -34.95
CA LYS A 34 -37.04 -10.58 -35.71
C LYS A 34 -36.53 -9.29 -35.08
N SER A 35 -37.43 -8.42 -34.63
CA SER A 35 -37.06 -7.16 -33.97
C SER A 35 -36.30 -7.42 -32.66
N ALA A 36 -36.74 -8.39 -31.85
CA ALA A 36 -36.06 -8.76 -30.61
C ALA A 36 -34.68 -9.38 -30.87
N ASN A 37 -34.57 -10.27 -31.86
CA ASN A 37 -33.30 -10.88 -32.25
C ASN A 37 -32.34 -9.83 -32.83
N ASN A 38 -32.82 -8.93 -33.69
CA ASN A 38 -32.01 -7.84 -34.24
C ASN A 38 -31.50 -6.91 -33.14
N ALA A 39 -32.33 -6.58 -32.14
CA ALA A 39 -31.91 -5.78 -30.99
C ALA A 39 -30.81 -6.49 -30.19
N PHE A 40 -30.94 -7.79 -29.93
CA PHE A 40 -29.91 -8.59 -29.27
C PHE A 40 -28.60 -8.64 -30.07
N GLU A 41 -28.69 -8.94 -31.37
CA GLU A 41 -27.53 -8.97 -32.26
C GLU A 41 -26.86 -7.61 -32.42
N SER A 42 -27.61 -6.50 -32.34
CA SER A 42 -27.05 -5.15 -32.38
C SER A 42 -26.12 -4.88 -31.21
N GLY A 43 -26.46 -5.38 -30.01
CA GLY A 43 -25.60 -5.31 -28.83
C GLY A 43 -24.33 -6.13 -28.99
N LEU A 44 -24.43 -7.35 -29.55
CA LEU A 44 -23.25 -8.17 -29.85
C LEU A 44 -22.32 -7.51 -30.87
N LYS A 45 -22.88 -6.91 -31.93
CA LYS A 45 -22.12 -6.15 -32.92
C LYS A 45 -21.40 -4.97 -32.27
N GLN A 46 -22.07 -4.25 -31.37
CA GLN A 46 -21.46 -3.16 -30.61
C GLN A 46 -20.30 -3.66 -29.73
N HIS A 47 -20.46 -4.75 -28.99
CA HIS A 47 -19.36 -5.33 -28.22
C HIS A 47 -18.17 -5.74 -29.10
N LYS A 48 -18.42 -6.33 -30.27
CA LYS A 48 -17.36 -6.69 -31.22
C LYS A 48 -16.62 -5.46 -31.75
N THR A 49 -17.34 -4.36 -32.02
CA THR A 49 -16.69 -3.09 -32.39
C THR A 49 -15.81 -2.54 -31.26
N TRP A 50 -16.29 -2.55 -30.02
CA TRP A 50 -15.50 -2.15 -28.85
C TRP A 50 -14.27 -3.03 -28.65
N GLN A 51 -14.39 -4.34 -28.84
CA GLN A 51 -13.24 -5.24 -28.77
C GLN A 51 -12.17 -4.85 -29.78
N GLY A 52 -12.56 -4.51 -31.03
CA GLY A 52 -11.63 -4.01 -32.04
C GLY A 52 -10.90 -2.75 -31.60
N TYR A 53 -11.62 -1.77 -31.04
CA TYR A 53 -11.02 -0.54 -30.51
C TYR A 53 -10.07 -0.81 -29.34
N LEU A 54 -10.45 -1.68 -28.40
CA LEU A 54 -9.62 -2.03 -27.24
C LEU A 54 -8.35 -2.77 -27.64
N LEU A 55 -8.41 -3.66 -28.64
CA LEU A 55 -7.23 -4.34 -29.18
C LEU A 55 -6.29 -3.35 -29.87
N ALA A 56 -6.81 -2.48 -30.74
CA ALA A 56 -6.00 -1.45 -31.38
C ALA A 56 -5.35 -0.49 -30.36
N TRP A 57 -6.08 -0.12 -29.31
CA TRP A 57 -5.54 0.68 -28.21
C TRP A 57 -4.47 -0.09 -27.42
N LYS A 58 -4.64 -1.41 -27.22
CA LYS A 58 -3.66 -2.24 -26.52
C LYS A 58 -2.35 -2.36 -27.30
N ASP A 59 -2.42 -2.47 -28.62
CA ASP A 59 -1.24 -2.48 -29.49
C ASP A 59 -0.48 -1.14 -29.42
N MET A 60 -1.21 -0.02 -29.38
CA MET A 60 -0.63 1.30 -29.15
C MET A 60 0.02 1.40 -27.76
N GLU A 61 -0.67 0.95 -26.70
CA GLU A 61 -0.16 0.94 -25.32
C GLU A 61 1.16 0.16 -25.19
N ALA A 62 1.31 -0.95 -25.93
CA ALA A 62 2.52 -1.76 -25.93
C ALA A 62 3.75 -0.97 -26.39
N GLY A 63 3.60 -0.02 -27.33
CA GLY A 63 4.68 0.87 -27.78
C GLY A 63 5.11 1.88 -26.72
N PHE A 64 4.23 2.22 -25.78
CA PHE A 64 4.50 3.12 -24.65
C PHE A 64 4.73 2.39 -23.33
N ALA A 65 4.84 1.06 -23.36
CA ALA A 65 5.01 0.27 -22.15
C ALA A 65 6.33 0.65 -21.45
N PRO A 66 6.29 0.99 -20.14
CA PRO A 66 7.47 1.40 -19.42
C PRO A 66 8.50 0.28 -19.35
N SER A 67 9.77 0.63 -19.51
CA SER A 67 10.87 -0.33 -19.36
C SER A 67 10.89 -0.91 -17.93
N GLN A 68 11.23 -2.19 -17.82
CA GLN A 68 11.32 -2.87 -16.52
C GLN A 68 12.44 -2.35 -15.61
N LYS A 69 13.37 -1.53 -16.14
CA LYS A 69 14.55 -1.03 -15.43
C LYS A 69 14.20 -0.21 -14.18
N TYR A 70 13.16 0.61 -14.26
CA TYR A 70 12.73 1.52 -13.19
C TYR A 70 11.42 1.07 -12.53
N ARG A 71 11.10 -0.23 -12.61
CA ARG A 71 9.94 -0.79 -11.92
C ARG A 71 10.10 -0.65 -10.41
N LYS A 72 8.98 -0.66 -9.69
CA LYS A 72 8.97 -0.75 -8.23
C LYS A 72 9.82 -1.93 -7.77
N GLN A 73 10.86 -1.67 -6.99
CA GLN A 73 11.78 -2.68 -6.46
C GLN A 73 11.20 -3.40 -5.23
N ALA A 74 9.92 -3.73 -5.26
CA ALA A 74 9.25 -4.44 -4.18
C ALA A 74 8.12 -5.31 -4.75
N VAL A 75 7.89 -6.43 -4.09
CA VAL A 75 6.77 -7.34 -4.38
C VAL A 75 5.65 -7.06 -3.38
N ASP A 76 4.40 -7.24 -3.78
CA ASP A 76 3.24 -7.13 -2.89
C ASP A 76 3.26 -8.19 -1.77
N TRP A 77 2.73 -7.84 -0.60
CA TRP A 77 2.78 -8.71 0.58
C TRP A 77 2.02 -10.03 0.39
N ARG A 78 0.90 -10.04 -0.35
CA ARG A 78 0.10 -11.26 -0.61
C ARG A 78 0.92 -12.27 -1.41
N ARG A 79 1.54 -11.82 -2.50
CA ARG A 79 2.43 -12.67 -3.29
C ARG A 79 3.67 -13.09 -2.50
N GLN A 80 4.16 -12.26 -1.59
CA GLN A 80 5.25 -12.67 -0.69
C GLN A 80 4.80 -13.78 0.28
N MET A 81 3.58 -13.73 0.82
CA MET A 81 2.99 -14.78 1.66
C MET A 81 2.81 -16.08 0.90
N GLU A 82 2.22 -16.04 -0.29
CA GLU A 82 2.02 -17.23 -1.15
C GLU A 82 3.35 -17.89 -1.53
N ARG A 83 4.41 -17.09 -1.71
CA ARG A 83 5.77 -17.58 -1.97
C ARG A 83 6.51 -18.06 -0.72
N GLY A 84 5.98 -17.85 0.48
CA GLY A 84 6.69 -18.13 1.73
C GLY A 84 7.93 -17.26 1.96
N THR A 85 7.99 -16.09 1.31
CA THR A 85 9.12 -15.14 1.36
C THR A 85 8.86 -13.93 2.26
N MET A 86 7.66 -13.84 2.83
CA MET A 86 7.31 -12.72 3.70
C MET A 86 7.95 -12.89 5.08
N HIS A 87 8.62 -11.83 5.55
CA HIS A 87 9.22 -11.78 6.88
C HIS A 87 8.56 -10.70 7.72
N TYR A 88 8.28 -11.02 8.98
CA TYR A 88 7.67 -10.12 9.95
C TYR A 88 8.59 -10.00 11.18
N GLY A 89 8.51 -8.86 11.88
CA GLY A 89 8.95 -8.80 13.27
C GLY A 89 10.37 -8.28 13.55
N ARG A 90 11.03 -7.58 12.62
CA ARG A 90 12.29 -6.88 12.92
C ARG A 90 12.26 -5.43 12.43
N TRP A 91 12.28 -4.50 13.38
CA TRP A 91 12.25 -3.05 13.13
C TRP A 91 13.64 -2.41 13.04
N TYR A 92 14.70 -3.16 13.35
CA TYR A 92 16.08 -2.68 13.33
C TYR A 92 17.02 -3.71 12.70
N GLU A 93 17.95 -3.21 11.89
CA GLU A 93 19.07 -3.99 11.36
C GLU A 93 20.05 -4.32 12.50
N GLY A 94 20.66 -5.50 12.44
CA GLY A 94 21.63 -5.90 13.46
C GLY A 94 23.00 -5.26 13.19
N PRO A 95 23.90 -5.26 14.18
CA PRO A 95 25.28 -4.83 13.98
C PRO A 95 26.00 -5.70 12.92
N LYS A 96 27.13 -5.20 12.38
CA LYS A 96 28.00 -5.92 11.43
C LYS A 96 27.37 -6.24 10.07
N ASN A 97 26.67 -5.28 9.45
CA ASN A 97 26.02 -5.44 8.13
C ASN A 97 25.01 -6.60 8.07
N THR A 98 24.35 -6.91 9.19
CA THR A 98 23.35 -7.97 9.22
C THR A 98 21.98 -7.44 8.82
N ASP A 99 21.30 -8.20 7.96
CA ASP A 99 20.06 -7.82 7.30
C ASP A 99 18.86 -8.52 7.97
N TYR A 100 17.65 -8.03 7.74
CA TYR A 100 16.39 -8.65 8.15
C TYR A 100 16.06 -9.96 7.40
N ARG A 101 16.90 -10.34 6.42
CA ARG A 101 16.75 -11.58 5.65
C ARG A 101 17.14 -12.82 6.48
N PRO A 102 16.44 -13.96 6.30
CA PRO A 102 16.77 -15.21 6.99
C PRO A 102 18.23 -15.62 6.76
N GLY A 103 18.89 -16.07 7.83
CA GLY A 103 20.27 -16.56 7.77
C GLY A 103 21.35 -15.47 7.73
N ASN A 104 20.98 -14.20 7.56
CA ASN A 104 21.92 -13.07 7.64
C ASN A 104 21.71 -12.22 8.91
N THR A 105 21.23 -12.86 9.98
CA THR A 105 20.91 -12.20 11.25
C THR A 105 22.04 -12.37 12.25
N HIS A 106 22.52 -11.28 12.85
CA HIS A 106 23.43 -11.35 14.00
C HIS A 106 22.63 -11.71 15.24
N ASP A 107 22.65 -12.97 15.64
CA ASP A 107 22.04 -13.42 16.90
C ASP A 107 23.13 -13.75 17.93
N ARG A 108 23.13 -13.00 19.03
CA ARG A 108 24.05 -13.22 20.16
C ARG A 108 23.52 -14.27 21.14
N LEU A 109 22.20 -14.50 21.14
CA LEU A 109 21.54 -15.37 22.11
C LEU A 109 21.67 -16.84 21.72
N THR A 110 21.73 -17.16 20.43
CA THR A 110 21.78 -18.54 19.92
C THR A 110 23.15 -19.01 19.45
N ALA A 111 24.07 -18.09 19.09
CA ALA A 111 25.37 -18.44 18.54
C ALA A 111 26.35 -19.02 19.58
N ASP A 112 26.35 -18.50 20.81
CA ASP A 112 27.16 -19.03 21.91
C ASP A 112 26.40 -18.89 23.25
N PRO A 113 25.81 -19.99 23.76
CA PRO A 113 25.07 -19.97 25.03
C PRO A 113 25.96 -19.72 26.26
N ARG A 114 27.29 -19.85 26.13
CA ARG A 114 28.23 -19.77 27.25
C ARG A 114 28.95 -18.42 27.31
N ALA A 115 29.10 -17.74 26.17
CA ALA A 115 29.74 -16.42 26.11
C ALA A 115 29.11 -15.51 25.04
N HIS A 116 28.08 -14.75 25.43
CA HIS A 116 27.40 -13.79 24.53
C HIS A 116 28.28 -12.59 24.10
N PHE A 117 29.37 -12.35 24.81
CA PHE A 117 30.34 -11.28 24.55
C PHE A 117 31.74 -11.86 24.58
N THR A 118 32.61 -11.34 23.70
CA THR A 118 34.04 -11.64 23.78
C THR A 118 34.62 -11.00 25.04
N GLU A 119 35.67 -11.59 25.60
CA GLU A 119 36.38 -11.04 26.77
C GLU A 119 36.74 -9.54 26.62
N PRO A 120 37.30 -9.07 25.49
CA PRO A 120 37.58 -7.63 25.34
C PRO A 120 36.30 -6.77 25.29
N GLU A 121 35.22 -7.22 24.64
CA GLU A 121 33.95 -6.49 24.63
C GLU A 121 33.36 -6.44 26.05
N TRP A 122 33.53 -7.51 26.83
CA TRP A 122 33.06 -7.58 28.20
C TRP A 122 33.79 -6.59 29.11
N GLU A 123 35.12 -6.50 29.02
CA GLU A 123 35.90 -5.52 29.77
C GLU A 123 35.52 -4.07 29.44
N GLU A 124 35.26 -3.77 28.16
CA GLU A 124 34.76 -2.45 27.75
C GLU A 124 33.38 -2.14 28.35
N ARG A 125 32.45 -3.10 28.28
CA ARG A 125 31.08 -2.91 28.80
C ARG A 125 31.03 -2.67 30.31
N LYS A 126 31.96 -3.26 31.08
CA LYS A 126 32.05 -3.02 32.53
C LYS A 126 32.26 -1.54 32.86
N GLN A 127 32.92 -0.79 31.98
CA GLN A 127 33.15 0.65 32.16
C GLN A 127 31.87 1.49 32.09
N TYR A 128 30.81 0.96 31.49
CA TYR A 128 29.53 1.64 31.28
C TYR A 128 28.38 1.07 32.14
N ARG A 129 28.71 0.51 33.30
CA ARG A 129 27.71 -0.09 34.21
C ARG A 129 26.73 0.92 34.80
N SER A 130 27.17 2.17 34.97
CA SER A 130 26.39 3.26 35.55
C SER A 130 26.53 4.51 34.71
N TRP A 131 25.51 5.36 34.79
CA TRP A 131 25.57 6.70 34.21
C TRP A 131 26.67 7.51 34.87
N ASP A 132 27.58 8.05 34.05
CA ASP A 132 28.65 8.93 34.51
C ASP A 132 28.10 10.34 34.70
N LEU A 133 27.59 10.61 35.90
CA LEU A 133 27.01 11.91 36.27
C LEU A 133 28.02 13.05 36.17
N MET A 134 29.32 12.77 36.34
CA MET A 134 30.36 13.77 36.21
C MET A 134 30.52 14.22 34.76
N LYS A 135 30.64 13.26 33.82
CA LYS A 135 30.69 13.59 32.39
C LYS A 135 29.41 14.26 31.91
N PHE A 136 28.25 13.80 32.38
CA PHE A 136 26.97 14.42 32.07
C PHE A 136 26.89 15.86 32.60
N GLY A 137 27.31 16.09 33.86
CA GLY A 137 27.36 17.40 34.48
C GLY A 137 28.31 18.37 33.78
N TYR A 138 29.52 17.93 33.44
CA TYR A 138 30.45 18.74 32.65
C TYR A 138 29.92 19.06 31.26
N GLY A 139 29.25 18.11 30.59
CA GLY A 139 28.60 18.34 29.31
C GLY A 139 27.50 19.40 29.39
N LEU A 140 26.60 19.30 30.37
CA LEU A 140 25.54 20.29 30.57
C LEU A 140 26.09 21.66 30.95
N LEU A 141 27.11 21.72 31.82
CA LEU A 141 27.74 22.97 32.21
C LEU A 141 28.41 23.65 31.01
N ALA A 142 29.11 22.89 30.17
CA ALA A 142 29.74 23.42 28.96
C ALA A 142 28.69 23.97 27.97
N ILE A 143 27.57 23.26 27.79
CA ILE A 143 26.45 23.74 26.96
C ILE A 143 25.86 25.02 27.56
N PHE A 144 25.64 25.08 28.87
CA PHE A 144 25.09 26.25 29.56
C PHE A 144 26.01 27.47 29.44
N LEU A 145 27.30 27.30 29.71
CA LEU A 145 28.29 28.38 29.58
C LEU A 145 28.43 28.83 28.13
N GLY A 146 28.48 27.88 27.18
CA GLY A 146 28.46 28.18 25.75
C GLY A 146 27.25 29.03 25.37
N TYR A 147 26.04 28.58 25.77
CA TYR A 147 24.80 29.32 25.55
C TYR A 147 24.82 30.73 26.18
N ARG A 148 25.38 30.89 27.39
CA ARG A 148 25.46 32.19 28.07
C ARG A 148 26.44 33.16 27.42
N VAL A 149 27.54 32.65 26.86
CA VAL A 149 28.54 33.47 26.19
C VAL A 149 28.10 33.85 24.77
N THR A 150 27.38 32.98 24.07
CA THR A 150 26.96 33.23 22.68
C THR A 150 25.68 34.05 22.56
N ASN A 151 24.85 34.14 23.60
CA ASN A 151 23.62 34.93 23.56
C ASN A 151 23.80 36.27 24.27
N GLU A 152 23.57 37.35 23.54
CA GLU A 152 23.60 38.72 24.07
C GLU A 152 22.24 39.08 24.66
N TRP A 153 22.24 39.64 25.87
CA TRP A 153 21.04 40.14 26.55
C TRP A 153 21.27 41.60 26.90
N PRO A 154 20.41 42.54 26.46
CA PRO A 154 20.57 43.94 26.80
C PRO A 154 20.38 44.12 28.32
N VAL A 155 21.37 44.71 28.97
CA VAL A 155 21.30 45.10 30.39
C VAL A 155 21.29 46.62 30.46
N VAL A 156 20.28 47.19 31.12
CA VAL A 156 20.20 48.64 31.35
C VAL A 156 21.14 48.99 32.49
N TRP A 157 22.10 49.88 32.22
CA TRP A 157 22.99 50.45 33.22
C TRP A 157 22.62 51.90 33.45
N CYS A 158 22.13 52.24 34.64
CA CYS A 158 21.87 53.62 35.04
C CYS A 158 23.08 54.14 35.81
N GLU A 159 23.88 55.02 35.20
CA GLU A 159 24.86 55.80 35.95
C GLU A 159 24.11 56.85 36.78
N GLU A 160 24.38 56.91 38.09
CA GLU A 160 23.92 58.03 38.92
C GLU A 160 24.52 59.31 38.34
N LYS A 161 23.66 60.27 37.95
CA LYS A 161 24.11 61.61 37.55
C LYS A 161 24.87 62.21 38.72
N ALA A 162 26.16 62.48 38.53
CA ALA A 162 26.89 63.39 39.40
C ALA A 162 26.22 64.77 39.32
N GLU A 163 25.63 65.20 40.43
CA GLU A 163 25.15 66.58 40.66
C GLU A 163 26.32 67.55 40.82
#